data_AF-A0A2M8NJN7-F1
#
_entry.id   AF-A0A2M8NJN7-F1
#
_cell.length_a   1.000
_cell.length_b   1.000
_cell.length_c   1.000
_cell.angle_alpha   90.00
_cell.angle_beta   90.00
_cell.angle_gamma   90.00
#
_symmetry.space_group_name_H-M   'P 1'
#
loop_
_entity.id
_entity.type
_entity.pdbx_description
1 polymer ?
#
loop_
_entity_poly.entity_id
_entity_poly.type
_entity_poly.pdbx_seq_one_letter_code
_entity_poly.pdbx_strand_id
1 'polypeptide(L)'
;SDPVAVALAAGNPTNGQAVFQAQHSLPDGSAWACQSCHSVDASGLRLIGPGLWNVANRDYLDEVGETAPEYIRNSILHPQDYIAPSGDAAWALNMPAGWDVVLSEQEVNDLVAYLLTLQS
;
A
#
# COMPACT_ATOMS: atom_id res chain seq x y z
N SER A 1 -17.17 1.15 15.68
CA SER A 1 -17.24 1.81 14.37
C SER A 1 -16.53 0.93 13.37
N ASP A 2 -17.01 0.82 12.13
CA ASP A 2 -16.34 0.05 11.08
C ASP A 2 -15.06 0.79 10.63
N PRO A 3 -13.86 0.22 10.85
CA PRO A 3 -12.59 0.87 10.49
C PRO A 3 -12.47 1.18 9.00
N VAL A 4 -13.03 0.32 8.12
CA VAL A 4 -12.99 0.52 6.67
C VAL A 4 -13.84 1.72 6.28
N ALA A 5 -15.05 1.83 6.82
CA ALA A 5 -15.92 2.98 6.59
C ALA A 5 -15.29 4.31 7.07
N VAL A 6 -14.57 4.29 8.20
CA VAL A 6 -13.84 5.46 8.71
C VAL A 6 -12.71 5.86 7.76
N ALA A 7 -11.90 4.89 7.31
CA ALA A 7 -10.79 5.16 6.40
C ALA A 7 -11.27 5.69 5.03
N LEU A 8 -12.35 5.12 4.48
CA LEU A 8 -12.98 5.60 3.25
C LEU A 8 -13.54 7.02 3.39
N ALA A 9 -14.00 7.41 4.59
CA ALA A 9 -14.45 8.78 4.85
C ALA A 9 -13.29 9.77 5.04
N ALA A 10 -12.09 9.29 5.39
CA ALA A 10 -10.91 10.12 5.64
C ALA A 10 -10.10 10.44 4.37
N GLY A 11 -10.31 9.70 3.28
CA GLY A 11 -9.55 9.82 2.03
C GLY A 11 -10.43 9.89 0.78
N ASN A 12 -9.86 10.39 -0.30
CA ASN A 12 -10.47 10.39 -1.63
C ASN A 12 -9.79 9.34 -2.53
N PRO A 13 -10.49 8.27 -2.94
CA PRO A 13 -9.89 7.19 -3.72
C PRO A 13 -9.45 7.62 -5.13
N THR A 14 -10.06 8.66 -5.72
CA THR A 14 -9.61 9.20 -7.02
C THR A 14 -8.27 9.91 -6.87
N ASN A 15 -8.09 10.70 -5.80
CA ASN A 15 -6.78 11.29 -5.50
C ASN A 15 -5.76 10.19 -5.17
N GLY A 16 -6.16 9.16 -4.41
CA GLY A 16 -5.29 8.04 -4.06
C GLY A 16 -4.78 7.31 -5.28
N GLN A 17 -5.63 7.09 -6.28
CA GLN A 17 -5.19 6.55 -7.57
C GLN A 17 -4.14 7.47 -8.23
N ALA A 18 -4.33 8.78 -8.23
CA ALA A 18 -3.35 9.71 -8.78
C ALA A 18 -2.01 9.64 -8.03
N VAL A 19 -2.03 9.58 -6.69
CA VAL A 19 -0.82 9.40 -5.86
C VAL A 19 -0.13 8.08 -6.17
N PHE A 20 -0.89 6.99 -6.32
CA PHE A 20 -0.37 5.65 -6.64
C PHE A 20 0.36 5.60 -8.00
N GLN A 21 -0.10 6.40 -8.96
CA GLN A 21 0.46 6.47 -10.31
C GLN A 21 1.61 7.47 -10.44
N ALA A 22 1.66 8.48 -9.56
CA ALA A 22 2.67 9.52 -9.57
C ALA A 22 4.04 8.99 -9.14
N GLN A 23 5.09 9.63 -9.68
CA GLN A 23 6.47 9.40 -9.23
C GLN A 23 6.78 10.31 -8.04
N HIS A 24 7.35 9.73 -6.99
CA HIS A 24 7.74 10.40 -5.76
C HIS A 24 9.25 10.34 -5.60
N SER A 25 9.88 11.45 -5.24
CA SER A 25 11.33 11.48 -4.96
C SER A 25 11.55 11.19 -3.48
N LEU A 26 12.26 10.10 -3.18
CA LEU A 26 12.54 9.65 -1.82
C LEU A 26 13.78 10.36 -1.24
N PRO A 27 13.94 10.38 0.10
CA PRO A 27 15.07 11.06 0.75
C PRO A 27 16.46 10.55 0.36
N ASP A 28 16.56 9.31 -0.13
CA ASP A 28 17.81 8.71 -0.60
C ASP A 28 18.21 9.15 -2.04
N GLY A 29 17.41 10.01 -2.66
CA GLY A 29 17.61 10.51 -4.02
C GLY A 29 17.06 9.59 -5.11
N SER A 30 16.46 8.45 -4.76
CA SER A 30 15.74 7.61 -5.71
C SER A 30 14.34 8.18 -6.00
N ALA A 31 13.71 7.71 -7.08
CA ALA A 31 12.35 8.10 -7.41
C ALA A 31 11.53 6.91 -7.89
N TRP A 32 10.34 6.74 -7.32
CA TRP A 32 9.49 5.55 -7.54
C TRP A 32 8.03 5.93 -7.65
N ALA A 33 7.26 5.12 -8.38
CA ALA A 33 5.80 5.17 -8.39
C ALA A 33 5.27 3.84 -7.85
N CYS A 34 4.19 3.85 -7.07
CA CYS A 34 3.65 2.60 -6.51
C CYS A 34 3.29 1.60 -7.61
N GLN A 35 2.71 2.10 -8.72
CA GLN A 35 2.35 1.29 -9.89
C GLN A 35 3.53 0.63 -10.62
N SER A 36 4.77 1.10 -10.44
CA SER A 36 5.92 0.45 -11.08
C SER A 36 6.26 -0.89 -10.43
N CYS A 37 5.85 -1.08 -9.18
CA CYS A 37 6.15 -2.28 -8.40
C CYS A 37 4.90 -3.10 -8.07
N HIS A 38 3.72 -2.51 -8.06
CA HIS A 38 2.48 -3.16 -7.65
C HIS A 38 1.43 -3.11 -8.75
N SER A 39 0.93 -4.27 -9.16
CA SER A 39 -0.28 -4.34 -9.99
C SER A 39 -1.53 -4.18 -9.13
N VAL A 40 -2.54 -3.54 -9.71
CA VAL A 40 -3.90 -3.46 -9.16
C VAL A 40 -4.91 -4.27 -9.99
N ASP A 41 -4.41 -5.04 -10.95
CA ASP A 41 -5.24 -5.88 -11.82
C ASP A 41 -5.91 -7.02 -11.03
N ALA A 42 -7.16 -7.34 -11.38
CA ALA A 42 -7.95 -8.36 -10.69
C ALA A 42 -7.39 -9.78 -10.77
N SER A 43 -6.46 -10.05 -11.70
CA SER A 43 -5.70 -11.31 -11.73
C SER A 43 -4.73 -11.47 -10.54
N GLY A 44 -4.47 -10.40 -9.79
CA GLY A 44 -3.48 -10.38 -8.72
C GLY A 44 -2.04 -10.46 -9.24
N LEU A 45 -1.81 -10.08 -10.50
CA LEU A 45 -0.49 -10.12 -11.14
C LEU A 45 0.60 -9.53 -10.25
N ARG A 46 1.62 -10.33 -9.97
CA ARG A 46 2.83 -9.86 -9.29
C ARG A 46 3.73 -9.13 -10.29
N LEU A 47 4.29 -8.00 -9.87
CA LEU A 47 5.37 -7.31 -10.61
C LEU A 47 6.69 -7.49 -9.83
N ILE A 48 7.30 -6.41 -9.37
CA ILE A 48 8.40 -6.48 -8.39
C ILE A 48 7.82 -6.82 -7.01
N GLY A 49 6.80 -6.08 -6.58
CA GLY A 49 6.02 -6.34 -5.38
C GLY A 49 4.77 -7.19 -5.65
N PRO A 50 4.08 -7.64 -4.58
CA PRO A 50 2.83 -8.39 -4.70
C PRO A 50 1.73 -7.56 -5.40
N GLY A 51 0.83 -8.24 -6.09
CA GLY A 51 -0.40 -7.61 -6.57
C GLY A 51 -1.27 -7.14 -5.40
N LEU A 52 -1.95 -5.99 -5.56
CA LEU A 52 -2.72 -5.34 -4.50
C LEU A 52 -4.23 -5.52 -4.65
N TRP A 53 -4.69 -6.23 -5.68
CA TRP A 53 -6.08 -6.65 -5.73
C TRP A 53 -6.41 -7.51 -4.50
N ASN A 54 -7.54 -7.19 -3.88
CA ASN A 54 -8.05 -7.81 -2.67
C ASN A 54 -7.13 -7.65 -1.44
N VAL A 55 -6.30 -6.59 -1.38
CA VAL A 55 -5.38 -6.35 -0.26
C VAL A 55 -6.09 -6.18 1.10
N ALA A 56 -7.34 -5.71 1.08
CA ALA A 56 -8.13 -5.54 2.30
C ALA A 56 -8.60 -6.87 2.94
N ASN A 57 -8.47 -7.99 2.23
CA ASN A 57 -8.97 -9.30 2.66
C ASN A 57 -7.84 -10.35 2.70
N ARG A 58 -6.61 -9.92 3.03
CA ARG A 58 -5.47 -10.84 3.11
C ARG A 58 -5.55 -11.70 4.37
N ASP A 59 -5.36 -13.00 4.20
CA ASP A 59 -5.50 -13.97 5.30
C ASP A 59 -4.55 -13.71 6.47
N TYR A 60 -3.39 -13.08 6.23
CA TYR A 60 -2.42 -12.75 7.27
C TYR A 60 -2.81 -11.51 8.11
N LEU A 61 -3.88 -10.77 7.79
CA LEU A 61 -4.32 -9.62 8.59
C LEU A 61 -4.63 -10.02 10.04
N ASP A 62 -5.23 -11.19 10.23
CA ASP A 62 -5.48 -11.74 11.57
C ASP A 62 -4.18 -12.07 12.32
N GLU A 63 -3.12 -12.47 11.59
CA GLU A 63 -1.81 -12.80 12.17
C GLU A 63 -1.04 -11.55 12.62
N VAL A 64 -1.11 -10.45 11.84
CA VAL A 64 -0.54 -9.15 12.25
C VAL A 64 -1.37 -8.45 13.32
N GLY A 65 -2.64 -8.85 13.50
CA GLY A 65 -3.53 -8.25 14.50
C GLY A 65 -3.95 -6.82 14.16
N GLU A 66 -3.94 -6.47 12.88
CA GLU A 66 -4.27 -5.14 12.36
C GLU A 66 -5.56 -5.19 11.54
N THR A 67 -6.34 -4.10 11.57
CA THR A 67 -7.42 -3.92 10.59
C THR A 67 -6.84 -3.66 9.21
N ALA A 68 -7.60 -3.93 8.14
CA ALA A 68 -7.13 -3.70 6.77
C ALA A 68 -6.62 -2.26 6.51
N PRO A 69 -7.28 -1.18 6.97
CA PRO A 69 -6.76 0.17 6.79
C PRO A 69 -5.46 0.43 7.56
N GLU A 70 -5.33 -0.11 8.78
CA GLU A 70 -4.10 0.00 9.59
C GLU A 70 -2.94 -0.71 8.90
N TYR A 71 -3.16 -1.94 8.44
CA TYR A 71 -2.16 -2.71 7.71
C TYR A 71 -1.66 -2.01 6.45
N ILE A 72 -2.59 -1.50 5.63
CA ILE A 72 -2.23 -0.78 4.40
C ILE A 72 -1.43 0.48 4.74
N ARG A 73 -1.86 1.24 5.76
CA ARG A 73 -1.17 2.46 6.20
C ARG A 73 0.24 2.15 6.70
N ASN A 74 0.38 1.14 7.56
CA ASN A 74 1.66 0.74 8.15
C ASN A 74 2.60 0.16 7.09
N SER A 75 2.08 -0.60 6.12
CA SER A 75 2.85 -1.08 4.97
C SER A 75 3.40 0.07 4.11
N ILE A 76 2.72 1.22 4.03
CA ILE A 76 3.19 2.40 3.28
C ILE A 76 4.22 3.18 4.10
N LEU A 77 3.89 3.52 5.35
CA LEU A 77 4.73 4.39 6.19
C LEU A 77 5.95 3.67 6.76
N HIS A 78 5.82 2.37 7.03
CA HIS A 78 6.82 1.53 7.67
C HIS A 78 7.00 0.20 6.90
N PRO A 79 7.37 0.26 5.60
CA PRO A 79 7.35 -0.90 4.68
C PRO A 79 8.31 -2.05 5.05
N GLN A 80 9.15 -1.86 6.07
CA GLN A 80 10.11 -2.86 6.54
C GLN A 80 9.75 -3.46 7.91
N ASP A 81 8.74 -2.91 8.59
CA ASP A 81 8.30 -3.40 9.91
C ASP A 81 7.60 -4.75 9.79
N TYR A 82 6.91 -4.95 8.67
CA TYR A 82 6.33 -6.23 8.28
C TYR A 82 6.51 -6.47 6.79
N ILE A 83 7.13 -7.60 6.43
CA ILE A 83 7.27 -8.07 5.06
C ILE A 83 6.27 -9.20 4.85
N ALA A 84 5.25 -8.95 4.02
CA ALA A 84 4.22 -9.94 3.72
C ALA A 84 4.85 -11.25 3.22
N PRO A 85 4.37 -12.42 3.69
CA PRO A 85 4.85 -13.72 3.23
C PRO A 85 4.72 -13.84 1.72
N SER A 86 5.84 -13.76 1.01
CA SER A 86 5.89 -13.80 -0.46
C SER A 86 6.66 -15.00 -1.01
N GLY A 87 7.40 -15.71 -0.16
CA GLY A 87 8.31 -16.79 -0.57
C GLY A 87 9.53 -16.29 -1.35
N ASP A 88 9.78 -14.98 -1.36
CA ASP A 88 10.91 -14.39 -2.06
C ASP A 88 12.25 -14.78 -1.42
N ALA A 89 13.30 -14.80 -2.24
CA ALA A 89 14.65 -14.92 -1.74
C ALA A 89 15.05 -13.66 -0.94
N ALA A 90 15.93 -13.83 0.05
CA ALA A 90 16.35 -12.75 0.94
C ALA A 90 17.03 -11.54 0.24
N TRP A 91 17.41 -11.68 -1.04
CA TRP A 91 17.99 -10.61 -1.85
C TRP A 91 16.94 -9.81 -2.66
N ALA A 92 15.67 -10.20 -2.61
CA ALA A 92 14.62 -9.49 -3.33
C ALA A 92 14.51 -8.03 -2.86
N LEU A 93 14.16 -7.15 -3.80
CA LEU A 93 13.98 -5.74 -3.49
C LEU A 93 12.72 -5.55 -2.63
N ASN A 94 12.91 -5.09 -1.40
CA ASN A 94 11.80 -4.68 -0.54
C ASN A 94 11.27 -3.30 -0.96
N MET A 95 10.04 -2.99 -0.56
CA MET A 95 9.45 -1.68 -0.79
C MET A 95 10.35 -0.58 -0.19
N PRO A 96 10.73 0.46 -0.96
CA PRO A 96 11.61 1.53 -0.47
C PRO A 96 11.05 2.20 0.80
N ALA A 97 11.91 2.68 1.69
CA ALA A 97 11.51 3.43 2.88
C ALA A 97 11.44 4.95 2.60
N GLY A 98 10.92 5.73 3.55
CA GLY A 98 10.88 7.20 3.48
C GLY A 98 9.59 7.78 2.91
N TRP A 99 8.55 6.96 2.69
CA TRP A 99 7.22 7.42 2.26
C TRP A 99 6.56 8.34 3.30
N ASP A 100 6.85 8.13 4.59
CA ASP A 100 6.42 8.95 5.71
C ASP A 100 6.97 10.39 5.68
N VAL A 101 8.07 10.60 4.95
CA VAL A 101 8.69 11.93 4.79
C VAL A 101 8.14 12.66 3.57
N VAL A 102 7.75 11.92 2.52
CA VAL A 102 7.42 12.52 1.21
C VAL A 102 5.92 12.62 0.95
N LEU A 103 5.11 11.73 1.54
CA LEU A 103 3.66 11.77 1.45
C LEU A 103 3.09 12.57 2.61
N SER A 104 2.17 13.49 2.31
CA SER A 104 1.36 14.13 3.34
C SER A 104 0.38 13.13 3.96
N GLU A 105 -0.12 13.45 5.16
CA GLU A 105 -1.13 12.63 5.84
C GLU A 105 -2.37 12.41 4.95
N GLN A 106 -2.80 13.43 4.21
CA GLN A 106 -3.95 13.32 3.31
C GLN A 106 -3.65 12.40 2.11
N GLU A 107 -2.46 12.45 1.52
CA GLU A 107 -2.09 11.54 0.42
C GLU A 107 -2.05 10.09 0.88
N VAL A 108 -1.62 9.84 2.11
CA VAL A 108 -1.67 8.49 2.72
C VAL A 108 -3.11 8.05 2.94
N ASN A 109 -3.98 8.93 3.46
CA ASN A 109 -5.40 8.62 3.62
C ASN A 109 -6.07 8.33 2.26
N ASP A 110 -5.74 9.12 1.24
CA ASP A 110 -6.24 8.95 -0.12
C ASP A 110 -5.77 7.62 -0.73
N LEU A 111 -4.50 7.25 -0.55
CA LEU A 111 -3.96 5.94 -0.96
C LEU A 111 -4.65 4.78 -0.26
N VAL A 112 -4.83 4.85 1.06
CA VAL A 112 -5.55 3.82 1.83
C VAL A 112 -6.97 3.68 1.30
N ALA A 113 -7.69 4.79 1.12
CA ALA A 113 -9.04 4.78 0.56
C ALA A 113 -9.07 4.14 -0.84
N TYR A 114 -8.13 4.48 -1.71
CA TYR A 114 -8.01 3.88 -3.04
C TYR A 114 -7.78 2.36 -2.97
N LEU A 115 -6.83 1.90 -2.16
CA LEU A 115 -6.49 0.48 -2.06
C LEU A 115 -7.63 -0.35 -1.47
N LEU A 116 -8.41 0.21 -0.54
CA LEU A 116 -9.62 -0.42 -0.01
C LEU A 116 -10.73 -0.59 -1.07
N THR A 117 -10.67 0.13 -2.19
CA THR A 117 -11.62 -0.07 -3.31
C THR A 117 -11.24 -1.24 -4.23
N LEU A 118 -10.03 -1.79 -4.12
CA LEU A 118 -9.51 -2.81 -5.02
C LEU A 118 -9.98 -4.22 -4.62
N GLN A 119 -11.26 -4.49 -4.79
CA GLN A 119 -11.86 -5.78 -4.44
C GLN A 119 -13.13 -6.05 -5.25
N SER A 120 -13.63 -7.29 -5.19
CA SER A 120 -14.87 -7.75 -5.82
C SER A 120 -16.03 -7.80 -4.83
#